data_AF-A0A497DIF5-F1
#
_entry.id   AF-A0A497DIF5-F1
#
_cell.length_a   1.000
_cell.length_b   1.000
_cell.length_c   1.000
_cell.angle_alpha   90.00
_cell.angle_beta   90.00
_cell.angle_gamma   90.00
#
_symmetry.space_group_name_H-M   'P 1'
#
loop_
_entity.id
_entity.type
_entity.pdbx_description
1 polymer ?
#
loop_
_entity_poly.entity_id
_entity_poly.type
_entity_poly.pdbx_seq_one_letter_code
_entity_poly.pdbx_strand_id
1 'polypeptide(L)' 'MPKNRNGQNDFDLQDTHGTYIIRDMIDIAKNSGEGFYQYYWNNPATNTEQTKVAYVVKIPNTSYFIGAGFYVK' A
#
# COMPACT_ATOMS: atom_id res chain seq x y z
N MET A 1 5.09 9.72 8.93
CA MET A 1 4.90 8.32 9.39
C MET A 1 6.22 7.74 9.89
N PRO A 2 6.23 6.85 10.90
CA PRO A 2 7.45 6.29 11.47
C PRO A 2 8.23 5.44 10.46
N LYS A 3 9.57 5.52 10.52
CA LYS A 3 10.51 4.96 9.52
C LYS A 3 10.78 3.44 9.63
N ASN A 4 10.02 2.68 10.42
CA ASN A 4 10.17 1.23 10.53
C ASN A 4 8.85 0.58 10.93
N ARG A 5 8.22 -0.17 10.01
CA ARG A 5 6.95 -0.89 10.25
C ARG A 5 7.09 -2.40 10.10
N ASN A 6 8.32 -2.91 9.95
CA ASN A 6 8.57 -4.34 9.80
C ASN A 6 8.09 -5.09 11.07
N GLY A 7 7.26 -6.10 10.88
CA GLY A 7 6.67 -6.89 11.97
C GLY A 7 5.50 -6.22 12.70
N GLN A 8 5.08 -5.01 12.30
CA GLN A 8 3.90 -4.36 12.86
C GLN A 8 2.64 -4.86 12.14
N ASN A 9 1.53 -4.92 12.89
CA ASN A 9 0.22 -5.17 12.29
C ASN A 9 -0.35 -3.85 11.76
N ASP A 10 -0.22 -3.65 10.45
CA ASP A 10 -0.71 -2.46 9.76
C ASP A 10 -2.12 -2.64 9.17
N PHE A 11 -2.87 -3.67 9.58
CA PHE A 11 -4.22 -3.93 9.07
C PHE A 11 -5.18 -2.75 9.26
N ASP A 12 -4.95 -1.92 10.29
CA ASP A 12 -5.77 -0.74 10.59
C ASP A 12 -5.06 0.58 10.23
N LEU A 13 -3.96 0.52 9.48
CA LEU A 13 -3.26 1.73 9.05
C LEU A 13 -4.12 2.52 8.07
N GLN A 14 -4.37 3.78 8.45
CA GLN A 14 -5.05 4.76 7.61
C GLN A 14 -4.09 5.83 7.08
N ASP A 15 -4.37 6.32 5.88
CA ASP A 15 -3.83 7.61 5.42
C ASP A 15 -4.57 8.80 6.08
N THR A 16 -4.20 10.04 5.72
CA THR A 16 -4.87 11.23 6.28
C THR A 16 -6.34 11.37 5.88
N HIS A 17 -6.82 10.58 4.92
CA HIS A 17 -8.20 10.59 4.45
C HIS A 17 -9.04 9.47 5.10
N GLY A 18 -8.45 8.66 5.98
CA GLY A 18 -9.14 7.55 6.66
C GLY A 18 -9.18 6.26 5.85
N THR A 19 -8.45 6.17 4.73
CA THR A 19 -8.43 4.98 3.87
C THR A 19 -7.52 3.89 4.45
N TYR A 20 -8.05 2.67 4.59
CA TYR A 20 -7.32 1.51 5.10
C TYR A 20 -6.46 0.85 4.02
N ILE A 21 -5.30 1.44 3.74
CA ILE A 21 -4.41 1.07 2.64
C ILE A 21 -4.09 -0.43 2.60
N ILE A 22 -3.74 -1.02 3.74
CA ILE A 22 -3.33 -2.43 3.79
C ILE A 22 -4.50 -3.37 3.57
N ARG A 23 -5.73 -3.01 3.99
CA ARG A 23 -6.92 -3.83 3.75
C ARG A 23 -7.24 -3.86 2.25
N ASP A 24 -7.21 -2.70 1.60
CA ASP A 24 -7.47 -2.59 0.17
C ASP A 24 -6.44 -3.39 -0.66
N MET A 25 -5.15 -3.33 -0.29
CA MET A 25 -4.11 -4.14 -0.94
C MET A 25 -4.31 -5.64 -0.73
N ILE A 26 -4.72 -6.06 0.48
CA ILE A 26 -5.08 -7.45 0.78
C ILE A 26 -6.25 -7.90 -0.10
N ASP A 27 -7.27 -7.06 -0.27
CA ASP A 27 -8.44 -7.38 -1.07
C ASP A 27 -8.10 -7.51 -2.56
N ILE A 28 -7.23 -6.66 -3.10
CA ILE A 28 -6.71 -6.80 -4.47
C ILE A 28 -5.98 -8.14 -4.62
N ALA A 29 -5.04 -8.43 -3.73
CA ALA A 29 -4.25 -9.65 -3.79
C ALA A 29 -5.10 -10.92 -3.62
N LYS A 30 -6.14 -10.89 -2.78
CA LYS A 30 -7.03 -12.03 -2.53
C LYS A 30 -8.03 -12.26 -3.64
N ASN A 31 -8.68 -11.20 -4.13
CA ASN A 31 -9.84 -11.33 -5.01
C ASN A 31 -9.45 -11.27 -6.49
N SER A 32 -8.43 -10.48 -6.85
CA SER A 32 -7.98 -10.31 -8.23
C SER A 32 -6.63 -10.96 -8.51
N GLY A 33 -5.86 -11.25 -7.46
CA GLY A 33 -4.48 -11.73 -7.58
C GLY A 33 -3.48 -10.60 -7.83
N GLU A 34 -3.87 -9.61 -8.62
CA GLU A 34 -3.07 -8.43 -8.93
C GLU A 34 -3.93 -7.22 -9.31
N GLY A 35 -3.34 -6.02 -9.32
CA GLY A 35 -4.02 -4.83 -9.78
C GLY A 35 -3.30 -3.52 -9.47
N PHE A 36 -3.70 -2.46 -10.16
CA PHE A 36 -3.30 -1.10 -9.81
C PHE A 36 -4.15 -0.57 -8.65
N TYR A 37 -3.51 0.17 -7.75
CA TYR A 37 -4.13 0.80 -6.60
C TYR A 37 -3.56 2.20 -6.41
N GLN A 38 -4.47 3.17 -6.29
CA GLN A 38 -4.13 4.57 -6.03
C GLN A 38 -4.51 4.92 -4.59
N TYR A 39 -3.55 5.46 -3.84
CA TYR A 39 -3.72 5.80 -2.43
C TYR A 39 -2.80 6.94 -2.02
N TYR A 40 -3.03 7.55 -0.86
CA TYR A 40 -2.14 8.59 -0.35
C TYR A 40 -1.03 7.99 0.52
N TRP A 41 0.20 8.47 0.33
CA TRP A 41 1.33 8.02 1.13
C TRP A 41 2.37 9.12 1.29
N ASN A 42 3.12 9.11 2.39
CA ASN A 42 4.22 10.06 2.59
C ASN A 42 5.32 9.82 1.54
N ASN A 43 5.61 10.83 0.72
CA ASN A 43 6.74 10.79 -0.20
C ASN A 43 8.03 11.08 0.58
N PRO A 44 9.00 10.15 0.63
CA PRO A 44 10.24 10.36 1.38
C PRO A 44 11.11 11.50 0.83
N ALA A 45 10.96 11.88 -0.45
CA ALA A 45 11.70 12.97 -1.06
C ALA A 45 11.20 14.36 -0.65
N THR A 46 9.88 14.52 -0.48
CA THR A 46 9.25 15.81 -0.11
C THR A 46 8.84 15.86 1.35
N ASN A 47 8.76 14.71 2.02
CA ASN A 47 8.20 14.52 3.35
C ASN A 47 6.76 15.04 3.50
N THR A 48 6.00 14.98 2.40
CA THR A 48 4.59 15.34 2.34
C THR A 48 3.77 14.15 1.86
N GLU A 49 2.51 14.08 2.26
CA GLU A 49 1.59 13.10 1.71
C GLU A 49 1.25 13.45 0.26
N GLN A 50 1.33 12.45 -0.62
CA GLN A 50 1.05 12.59 -2.04
C GLN A 50 0.33 11.35 -2.55
N THR A 51 -0.40 11.52 -3.65
CA THR A 51 -1.00 10.40 -4.38
C THR A 51 0.11 9.49 -4.91
N LYS A 52 0.00 8.20 -4.60
CA LYS A 52 0.86 7.14 -5.09
C LYS A 52 0.03 6.15 -5.88
N VAL A 53 0.53 5.74 -7.04
CA VAL A 53 -0.02 4.62 -7.82
C VAL A 53 0.92 3.45 -7.65
N ALA A 54 0.39 2.33 -7.13
CA ALA A 54 1.13 1.09 -6.98
C ALA A 54 0.48 -0.04 -7.77
N TYR A 55 1.30 -0.97 -8.23
CA TYR A 55 0.87 -2.27 -8.70
C TYR A 55 1.08 -3.28 -7.56
N VAL A 56 0.02 -3.99 -7.20
CA VAL A 56 -0.03 -5.01 -6.16
C VAL A 56 -0.14 -6.37 -6.84
N VAL A 57 0.63 -7.35 -6.40
CA VAL A 57 0.57 -8.71 -6.91
C VAL A 57 0.77 -9.73 -5.79
N LYS A 58 -0.09 -10.75 -5.76
CA LYS A 58 0.01 -11.91 -4.88
C LYS A 58 1.17 -12.79 -5.32
N ILE A 59 1.96 -13.26 -4.36
CA ILE A 59 3.03 -14.24 -4.62
C ILE A 59 2.38 -15.63 -4.71
N PRO A 60 2.51 -16.36 -5.84
CA PRO A 60 1.88 -17.66 -6.04
C PRO A 60 2.20 -18.65 -4.92
N ASN A 61 1.19 -19.45 -4.52
CA ASN A 61 1.31 -20.45 -3.46
C ASN A 61 1.69 -19.90 -2.07
N THR A 62 1.46 -18.61 -1.81
CA THR A 62 1.67 -17.99 -0.48
C THR A 62 0.49 -17.11 -0.07
N SER A 63 0.50 -16.63 1.17
CA SER A 63 -0.38 -15.56 1.67
C SER A 63 0.21 -14.15 1.49
N TYR A 64 1.41 -14.05 0.91
CA TYR A 64 2.11 -12.77 0.72
C TYR A 64 1.68 -12.08 -0.58
N PHE A 65 1.76 -10.75 -0.56
CA PHE A 65 1.73 -9.92 -1.74
C PHE A 65 2.92 -8.97 -1.72
N ILE A 66 3.29 -8.46 -2.89
CA ILE A 66 4.28 -7.40 -3.04
C ILE A 66 3.66 -6.24 -3.80
N GLY A 67 4.04 -5.01 -3.42
CA GLY A 67 3.58 -3.79 -4.05
C GLY A 67 4.76 -2.90 -4.43
N ALA A 68 4.73 -2.33 -5.64
CA ALA A 68 5.69 -1.34 -6.09
C ALA A 68 4.95 -0.20 -6.80
N GLY A 69 5.43 1.03 -6.68
CA GLY A 69 4.70 2.17 -7.21
C GLY A 69 5.49 3.47 -7.21
N PHE A 70 4.88 4.50 -7.79
CA PHE A 70 5.46 5.83 -7.97
C PHE A 70 4.48 6.90 -7.48
N TYR A 71 5.03 8.04 -7.07
CA TYR A 71 4.23 9.21 -6.70
C TYR A 71 3.83 9.99 -7.95
N VAL A 72 2.58 10.41 -8.01
CA VAL A 72 2.08 11.30 -9.06
C VAL A 72 2.53 12.73 -8.73
N LYS A 73 2.92 13.48 -9.75
CA LYS A 73 3.32 14.89 -9.60
C LYS A 73 2.11 15.80 -9.46
#